data_AF-A0A0S4JNV2-F1
#
_entry.id   AF-A0A0S4JNV2-F1
#
_cell.length_a   1.000
_cell.length_b   1.000
_cell.length_c   1.000
_cell.angle_alpha   90.00
_cell.angle_beta   90.00
_cell.angle_gamma   90.00
#
_symmetry.space_group_name_H-M   'P 1'
#
loop_
_entity.id
_entity.type
_entity.pdbx_description
1 polymer ?
#
loop_
_entity_poly.entity_id
_entity_poly.type
_entity_poly.pdbx_seq_one_letter_code
_entity_poly.pdbx_strand_id
1 'polypeptide(L)'
;MSTEPQENQAFEVESTQPTTAVEGTPADEPVAAADGNDVELKKTSTTEPIEDDTSNDASSSVVVHVGPYLFTVFMIMSFALVVVGTPEPWFSRRYEAETTIVGIWTSKTNDKSVTPAVKASQSVRDIACAGLRHRFYAIEVFSILSIAAAFTAVAVGLAASASVRRGQSPSSGLLGAAKGSAAATFVFTLLAWAMGVALYYRADLCGPNTESFNDRKFEIDTGVGLFITAWGLALIALVAAVANPAVPSIVPSTVLVRTLLLVMAVVQVIAFIFSVIGTPTNWFFKWDATGVTLNKVTVWTSRTYDNGVRTAMVDLKDVNCGDFAKIAKFGQSFAIISIATTFIGAVVAKLAATGSASVGAALGAALLALFSTTCTFAAGLTLYFRQFCSTGSLAVMKYHVTGGLVLFGCAMSLIGLLLVVLVVVLVAQTVSDPHAQGYGAKSTVFLLFGLLLCIVFQCISADTPMFTRDTDFANWERLTFWTQRVNKAGVVSDVAFGCRGEQQRLVGAGALNIISVVVNAVAFALVVAQLVSKASLRKTVTIVASLGSLLLLTSFGLVSDTYARSHCGKVSYEERGFNIDYGFALLFVGWAVALVGIVSNFLVPSRAETQQ
;
A
#
# COMPACT_ATOMS: atom_id res chain seq x y z
N MET A 1 44.21 9.61 44.56
CA MET A 1 45.65 9.95 44.51
C MET A 1 46.12 9.52 43.13
N SER A 2 46.64 10.45 42.31
CA SER A 2 46.86 10.33 40.86
C SER A 2 45.62 10.08 39.97
N THR A 3 45.46 10.68 38.80
CA THR A 3 45.85 12.03 38.30
C THR A 3 45.07 12.24 36.98
N GLU A 4 44.39 13.37 36.82
CA GLU A 4 43.86 13.80 35.51
C GLU A 4 45.00 14.27 34.58
N PRO A 5 44.71 14.38 33.28
CA PRO A 5 45.16 15.55 32.52
C PRO A 5 43.96 16.37 32.01
N GLN A 6 43.91 17.64 32.41
CA GLN A 6 43.18 18.68 31.68
C GLN A 6 44.01 19.10 30.47
N GLU A 7 43.35 19.48 29.37
CA GLU A 7 43.94 20.44 28.42
C GLU A 7 42.88 21.45 27.94
N ASN A 8 43.19 22.73 28.18
CA ASN A 8 42.55 23.96 27.71
C ASN A 8 43.17 24.31 26.32
N GLN A 9 42.71 25.21 25.44
CA GLN A 9 41.63 26.21 25.35
C GLN A 9 41.56 26.75 23.89
N ALA A 10 40.87 27.87 23.66
CA ALA A 10 40.78 28.70 22.43
C ALA A 10 39.71 28.22 21.41
N PHE A 11 38.55 28.86 21.19
CA PHE A 11 38.16 30.29 21.18
C PHE A 11 38.56 31.01 19.88
N GLU A 12 37.64 31.02 18.92
CA GLU A 12 37.56 32.07 17.89
C GLU A 12 36.09 32.44 17.67
N VAL A 13 35.83 33.75 17.65
CA VAL A 13 34.49 34.34 17.53
C VAL A 13 34.53 35.23 16.30
N GLU A 14 33.76 34.89 15.27
CA GLU A 14 33.52 35.81 14.17
C GLU A 14 32.04 36.22 14.14
N SER A 15 31.83 37.49 14.49
CA SER A 15 30.57 38.20 14.36
C SER A 15 30.65 39.06 13.10
N THR A 16 29.62 39.03 12.26
CA THR A 16 29.43 40.10 11.28
C THR A 16 27.96 40.48 11.21
N GLN A 17 27.70 41.74 11.55
CA GLN A 17 26.38 42.36 11.60
C GLN A 17 25.96 42.91 10.21
N PRO A 18 24.69 43.35 10.04
CA PRO A 18 24.12 43.60 8.72
C PRO A 18 24.44 45.00 8.17
N THR A 19 24.37 45.13 6.85
CA THR A 19 24.36 46.42 6.15
C THR A 19 22.93 46.82 5.78
N THR A 20 22.49 47.99 6.20
CA THR A 20 21.19 48.59 5.89
C THR A 20 21.32 49.78 4.93
N ALA A 21 20.21 50.05 4.21
CA ALA A 21 19.92 51.30 3.47
C ALA A 21 20.81 51.54 2.21
N VAL A 22 20.49 52.45 1.26
CA VAL A 22 19.71 53.70 1.32
C VAL A 22 18.99 54.01 -0.03
N GLU A 23 17.83 54.69 0.05
CA GLU A 23 17.07 55.55 -0.93
C GLU A 23 16.82 55.20 -2.42
N GLY A 24 15.66 55.66 -2.89
CA GLY A 24 15.27 55.72 -4.31
C GLY A 24 13.76 56.00 -4.51
N THR A 25 13.28 57.18 -4.12
CA THR A 25 11.86 57.62 -4.26
C THR A 25 11.75 58.78 -5.31
N PRO A 26 10.57 59.37 -5.64
CA PRO A 26 10.04 59.41 -7.01
C PRO A 26 9.99 60.84 -7.62
N ALA A 27 8.90 61.19 -8.33
CA ALA A 27 8.61 62.43 -9.10
C ALA A 27 9.26 62.49 -10.52
N ASP A 28 8.74 63.13 -11.58
CA ASP A 28 7.48 63.88 -11.88
C ASP A 28 7.34 63.98 -13.44
N GLU A 29 6.29 64.43 -14.15
CA GLU A 29 4.89 64.87 -13.89
C GLU A 29 4.05 64.67 -15.22
N PRO A 30 2.70 64.79 -15.24
CA PRO A 30 1.87 64.70 -16.46
C PRO A 30 1.57 66.06 -17.13
N VAL A 31 1.40 66.08 -18.46
CA VAL A 31 0.93 67.25 -19.25
C VAL A 31 -0.05 66.76 -20.32
N ALA A 32 -1.36 66.95 -20.11
CA ALA A 32 -2.22 67.98 -20.73
C ALA A 32 -2.38 67.86 -22.26
N ALA A 33 -3.59 67.53 -22.75
CA ALA A 33 -4.56 68.47 -23.36
C ALA A 33 -4.26 68.72 -24.87
N ALA A 34 -5.19 68.95 -25.79
CA ALA A 34 -6.65 68.87 -25.92
C ALA A 34 -6.93 69.14 -27.43
N ASP A 35 -8.19 69.33 -27.83
CA ASP A 35 -8.70 69.50 -29.21
C ASP A 35 -8.82 68.21 -30.05
N GLY A 36 -9.90 67.97 -30.81
CA GLY A 36 -11.07 68.81 -31.06
C GLY A 36 -11.32 68.99 -32.55
N ASN A 37 -12.36 68.34 -33.08
CA ASN A 37 -13.29 68.90 -34.07
C ASN A 37 -14.35 67.87 -34.51
N ASP A 38 -15.55 68.40 -34.73
CA ASP A 38 -16.76 67.68 -35.16
C ASP A 38 -16.84 67.47 -36.69
N VAL A 39 -18.03 67.00 -37.11
CA VAL A 39 -18.72 67.18 -38.41
C VAL A 39 -18.96 65.90 -39.22
N GLU A 40 -20.04 65.21 -38.82
CA GLU A 40 -21.26 65.03 -39.63
C GLU A 40 -21.14 64.80 -41.17
N LEU A 41 -21.56 63.62 -41.68
CA LEU A 41 -22.78 63.49 -42.53
C LEU A 41 -23.11 62.03 -42.96
N LYS A 42 -24.24 61.53 -42.43
CA LYS A 42 -25.40 61.02 -43.20
C LYS A 42 -25.18 60.17 -44.48
N LYS A 43 -25.55 58.88 -44.42
CA LYS A 43 -26.29 58.23 -45.52
C LYS A 43 -27.25 57.13 -45.04
N THR A 44 -28.51 57.24 -45.48
CA THR A 44 -29.61 56.31 -45.20
C THR A 44 -29.58 55.12 -46.18
N SER A 45 -29.86 53.91 -45.70
CA SER A 45 -30.28 52.76 -46.53
C SER A 45 -31.22 51.86 -45.71
N THR A 46 -32.22 51.29 -46.37
CA THR A 46 -33.38 50.59 -45.75
C THR A 46 -33.36 49.10 -46.09
N THR A 47 -34.06 48.27 -45.29
CA THR A 47 -34.44 46.84 -45.54
C THR A 47 -33.26 45.85 -45.47
N GLU A 48 -33.26 44.77 -44.67
CA GLU A 48 -34.28 43.74 -44.42
C GLU A 48 -34.19 43.14 -42.98
N PRO A 49 -35.17 42.32 -42.53
CA PRO A 49 -35.08 41.63 -41.24
C PRO A 49 -34.23 40.36 -41.34
N ILE A 50 -33.13 40.30 -40.61
CA ILE A 50 -32.39 39.04 -40.39
C ILE A 50 -32.98 38.36 -39.15
N GLU A 51 -33.51 37.15 -39.35
CA GLU A 51 -33.74 36.18 -38.29
C GLU A 51 -32.39 35.74 -37.72
N ASP A 52 -31.88 36.44 -36.71
CA ASP A 52 -30.81 35.91 -35.86
C ASP A 52 -31.46 35.08 -34.74
N ASP A 53 -31.64 33.80 -35.07
CA ASP A 53 -32.04 32.74 -34.17
C ASP A 53 -30.93 32.54 -33.13
N THR A 54 -30.93 33.43 -32.12
CA THR A 54 -30.09 33.33 -30.91
C THR A 54 -30.62 32.22 -30.02
N SER A 55 -30.53 31.00 -30.57
CA SER A 55 -30.47 29.75 -29.85
C SER A 55 -29.36 29.87 -28.81
N ASN A 56 -29.77 30.24 -27.59
CA ASN A 56 -29.00 30.07 -26.39
C ASN A 56 -28.89 28.56 -26.09
N ASP A 57 -28.20 27.83 -26.98
CA ASP A 57 -27.52 26.57 -26.67
C ASP A 57 -26.32 26.89 -25.77
N ALA A 58 -26.66 27.43 -24.60
CA ALA A 58 -25.91 27.29 -23.38
C ALA A 58 -25.88 25.79 -23.06
N SER A 59 -24.99 25.10 -23.79
CA SER A 59 -24.68 23.68 -23.68
C SER A 59 -24.19 23.42 -22.27
N SER A 60 -25.16 23.20 -21.38
CA SER A 60 -24.94 23.10 -19.94
C SER A 60 -23.89 22.03 -19.68
N SER A 61 -22.69 22.47 -19.30
CA SER A 61 -21.53 21.61 -19.21
C SER A 61 -21.70 20.64 -18.04
N VAL A 62 -22.32 19.48 -18.32
CA VAL A 62 -22.68 18.42 -17.37
C VAL A 62 -21.53 18.14 -16.40
N VAL A 63 -21.57 18.71 -15.19
CA VAL A 63 -20.44 18.61 -14.28
C VAL A 63 -20.33 17.20 -13.70
N VAL A 64 -19.25 16.51 -14.04
CA VAL A 64 -18.93 15.18 -13.53
C VAL A 64 -18.21 15.33 -12.19
N HIS A 65 -18.93 15.04 -11.11
CA HIS A 65 -18.35 15.02 -9.77
C HIS A 65 -17.52 13.75 -9.56
N VAL A 66 -16.19 13.89 -9.60
CA VAL A 66 -15.24 12.78 -9.37
C VAL A 66 -15.01 12.56 -7.87
N GLY A 67 -15.16 13.61 -7.06
CA GLY A 67 -15.03 13.59 -5.59
C GLY A 67 -15.75 12.43 -4.90
N PRO A 68 -17.06 12.18 -5.14
CA PRO A 68 -17.79 11.07 -4.54
C PRO A 68 -17.19 9.68 -4.78
N TYR A 69 -16.64 9.41 -5.97
CA TYR A 69 -16.02 8.11 -6.26
C TYR A 69 -14.70 7.92 -5.52
N LEU A 70 -13.82 8.94 -5.55
CA LEU A 70 -12.55 8.91 -4.80
C LEU A 70 -12.80 8.76 -3.30
N PHE A 71 -13.71 9.57 -2.75
CA PHE A 71 -14.18 9.47 -1.38
C PHE A 71 -14.64 8.05 -1.03
N THR A 72 -15.52 7.47 -1.85
CA THR A 72 -16.06 6.13 -1.59
C THR A 72 -14.98 5.05 -1.57
N VAL A 73 -14.05 5.06 -2.53
CA VAL A 73 -12.95 4.09 -2.59
C VAL A 73 -12.04 4.21 -1.37
N PHE A 74 -11.61 5.42 -1.02
CA PHE A 74 -10.74 5.63 0.14
C PHE A 74 -11.45 5.30 1.47
N MET A 75 -12.75 5.61 1.62
CA MET A 75 -13.52 5.23 2.81
C MET A 75 -13.76 3.73 2.91
N ILE A 76 -13.99 3.00 1.81
CA ILE A 76 -14.11 1.52 1.82
C ILE A 76 -12.82 0.89 2.32
N MET A 77 -11.67 1.34 1.83
CA MET A 77 -10.37 0.81 2.27
C MET A 77 -10.04 1.22 3.71
N SER A 78 -10.31 2.47 4.10
CA SER A 78 -10.19 2.90 5.49
C SER A 78 -11.06 2.03 6.41
N PHE A 79 -12.33 1.78 6.06
CA PHE A 79 -13.23 0.91 6.80
C PHE A 79 -12.66 -0.50 6.95
N ALA A 80 -12.20 -1.12 5.85
CA ALA A 80 -11.58 -2.45 5.87
C ALA A 80 -10.34 -2.50 6.78
N LEU A 81 -9.45 -1.51 6.71
CA LEU A 81 -8.26 -1.43 7.55
C LEU A 81 -8.57 -1.26 9.04
N VAL A 82 -9.59 -0.46 9.41
CA VAL A 82 -10.02 -0.34 10.81
C VAL A 82 -10.64 -1.64 11.31
N VAL A 83 -11.53 -2.27 10.52
CA VAL A 83 -12.20 -3.52 10.88
C VAL A 83 -11.19 -4.66 11.08
N VAL A 84 -10.18 -4.76 10.22
CA VAL A 84 -9.09 -5.75 10.36
C VAL A 84 -8.10 -5.37 11.47
N GLY A 85 -7.73 -4.09 11.60
CA GLY A 85 -6.75 -3.63 12.59
C GLY A 85 -7.22 -3.59 14.05
N THR A 86 -8.53 -3.75 14.29
CA THR A 86 -9.14 -3.76 15.62
C THR A 86 -8.91 -5.09 16.39
N PRO A 87 -9.16 -6.28 15.80
CA PRO A 87 -8.84 -7.57 16.43
C PRO A 87 -7.35 -7.94 16.37
N GLU A 88 -6.58 -7.33 15.46
CA GLU A 88 -5.15 -7.60 15.30
C GLU A 88 -4.31 -7.20 16.56
N PRO A 89 -3.13 -7.82 16.75
CA PRO A 89 -2.18 -7.39 17.77
C PRO A 89 -1.81 -5.90 17.63
N TRP A 90 -1.82 -5.17 18.74
CA TRP A 90 -1.31 -3.79 18.78
C TRP A 90 0.10 -3.75 19.34
N PHE A 91 0.36 -4.58 20.35
CA PHE A 91 1.69 -4.78 20.91
C PHE A 91 1.98 -6.27 21.04
N SER A 92 3.23 -6.68 20.84
CA SER A 92 3.66 -8.02 21.21
C SER A 92 5.06 -8.04 21.80
N ARG A 93 5.33 -9.03 22.65
CA ARG A 93 6.60 -9.27 23.32
C ARG A 93 6.89 -10.75 23.17
N ARG A 94 7.93 -11.10 22.43
CA ARG A 94 8.15 -12.45 21.91
C ARG A 94 9.54 -12.93 22.34
N TYR A 95 9.63 -13.45 23.56
CA TYR A 95 10.82 -14.10 24.09
C TYR A 95 10.81 -15.60 23.78
N GLU A 96 11.94 -16.27 24.04
CA GLU A 96 12.02 -17.72 23.83
C GLU A 96 11.17 -18.51 24.83
N ALA A 97 11.16 -18.06 26.09
CA ALA A 97 10.40 -18.64 27.21
C ALA A 97 8.95 -18.14 27.30
N GLU A 98 8.68 -16.87 26.98
CA GLU A 98 7.34 -16.26 27.11
C GLU A 98 6.94 -15.54 25.83
N THR A 99 5.67 -15.66 25.42
CA THR A 99 5.12 -14.85 24.32
C THR A 99 3.85 -14.12 24.80
N THR A 100 3.95 -12.81 24.95
CA THR A 100 2.83 -11.91 25.30
C THR A 100 2.33 -11.20 24.04
N ILE A 101 1.03 -11.24 23.75
CA ILE A 101 0.40 -10.50 22.65
C ILE A 101 -0.75 -9.68 23.24
N VAL A 102 -0.81 -8.40 22.92
CA VAL A 102 -1.81 -7.45 23.44
C VAL A 102 -2.51 -6.80 22.25
N GLY A 103 -3.75 -7.22 22.00
CA GLY A 103 -4.68 -6.51 21.12
C GLY A 103 -5.51 -5.50 21.92
N ILE A 104 -6.48 -4.85 21.28
CA ILE A 104 -7.35 -3.87 21.95
C ILE A 104 -8.23 -4.55 23.02
N TRP A 105 -8.74 -5.76 22.74
CA TRP A 105 -9.74 -6.43 23.59
C TRP A 105 -9.17 -7.57 24.45
N THR A 106 -8.10 -8.22 24.01
CA THR A 106 -7.52 -9.39 24.69
C THR A 106 -6.01 -9.30 24.80
N SER A 107 -5.49 -9.76 25.94
CA SER A 107 -4.08 -10.00 26.18
C SER A 107 -3.89 -11.51 26.30
N LYS A 108 -3.03 -12.09 25.46
CA LYS A 108 -2.74 -13.52 25.39
C LYS A 108 -1.28 -13.74 25.76
N THR A 109 -1.04 -14.47 26.85
CA THR A 109 0.29 -14.88 27.28
C THR A 109 0.43 -16.38 27.09
N ASN A 110 1.53 -16.81 26.48
CA ASN A 110 1.89 -18.20 26.28
C ASN A 110 3.26 -18.42 26.91
N ASP A 111 3.26 -18.95 28.13
CA ASP A 111 4.46 -19.30 28.88
C ASP A 111 4.89 -20.73 28.51
N LYS A 112 6.11 -20.83 27.99
CA LYS A 112 6.77 -22.05 27.50
C LYS A 112 7.88 -22.50 28.45
N SER A 113 8.11 -21.78 29.56
CA SER A 113 9.07 -22.18 30.60
C SER A 113 8.56 -23.36 31.44
N VAL A 114 7.24 -23.57 31.46
CA VAL A 114 6.55 -24.66 32.17
C VAL A 114 6.01 -25.69 31.17
N THR A 115 6.08 -26.98 31.52
CA THR A 115 5.47 -28.08 30.76
C THR A 115 4.31 -28.72 31.53
N PRO A 116 3.09 -28.80 30.95
CA PRO A 116 2.68 -28.27 29.65
C PRO A 116 2.64 -26.72 29.62
N ALA A 117 2.86 -26.15 28.43
CA ALA A 117 2.90 -24.70 28.24
C ALA A 117 1.58 -24.03 28.68
N VAL A 118 1.70 -23.04 29.56
CA VAL A 118 0.55 -22.36 30.17
C VAL A 118 0.09 -21.22 29.27
N LYS A 119 -1.15 -21.33 28.79
CA LYS A 119 -1.81 -20.30 27.98
C LYS A 119 -2.79 -19.53 28.85
N ALA A 120 -2.48 -18.27 29.13
CA ALA A 120 -3.40 -17.33 29.73
C ALA A 120 -4.01 -16.43 28.63
N SER A 121 -5.33 -16.27 28.63
CA SER A 121 -6.02 -15.27 27.82
C SER A 121 -6.91 -14.47 28.76
N GLN A 122 -6.55 -13.21 28.99
CA GLN A 122 -7.32 -12.28 29.83
C GLN A 122 -8.00 -11.23 28.93
N SER A 123 -9.21 -10.81 29.28
CA SER A 123 -9.72 -9.58 28.66
C SER A 123 -8.86 -8.42 29.13
N VAL A 124 -8.65 -7.45 28.25
CA VAL A 124 -7.98 -6.21 28.62
C VAL A 124 -8.80 -5.42 29.66
N ARG A 125 -10.11 -5.70 29.76
CA ARG A 125 -11.01 -5.19 30.81
C ARG A 125 -10.72 -5.78 32.21
N ASP A 126 -10.12 -6.96 32.27
CA ASP A 126 -9.82 -7.67 33.53
C ASP A 126 -8.45 -7.30 34.12
N ILE A 127 -7.69 -6.45 33.43
CA ILE A 127 -6.38 -5.98 33.90
C ILE A 127 -6.57 -5.17 35.19
N ALA A 128 -5.95 -5.65 36.28
CA ALA A 128 -6.04 -5.06 37.62
C ALA A 128 -5.58 -3.59 37.69
N CYS A 129 -4.68 -3.19 36.80
CA CYS A 129 -4.20 -1.81 36.71
C CYS A 129 -5.25 -0.88 36.08
N ALA A 130 -5.92 -0.09 36.92
CA ALA A 130 -6.98 0.83 36.50
C ALA A 130 -6.52 1.86 35.43
N GLY A 131 -5.32 2.43 35.55
CA GLY A 131 -4.80 3.42 34.59
C GLY A 131 -4.57 2.84 33.18
N LEU A 132 -4.09 1.60 33.10
CA LEU A 132 -3.97 0.85 31.85
C LEU A 132 -5.34 0.53 31.27
N ARG A 133 -6.24 -0.01 32.10
CA ARG A 133 -7.61 -0.40 31.75
C ARG A 133 -8.41 0.78 31.18
N HIS A 134 -8.35 1.96 31.80
CA HIS A 134 -9.03 3.15 31.29
C HIS A 134 -8.52 3.60 29.91
N ARG A 135 -7.21 3.47 29.64
CA ARG A 135 -6.65 3.81 28.31
C ARG A 135 -7.03 2.82 27.24
N PHE A 136 -6.97 1.51 27.53
CA PHE A 136 -7.45 0.51 26.59
C PHE A 136 -8.96 0.63 26.34
N TYR A 137 -9.76 0.94 27.35
CA TYR A 137 -11.18 1.22 27.16
C TYR A 137 -11.41 2.45 26.27
N ALA A 138 -10.60 3.51 26.41
CA ALA A 138 -10.67 4.66 25.52
C ALA A 138 -10.28 4.29 24.06
N ILE A 139 -9.21 3.50 23.87
CA ILE A 139 -8.84 2.98 22.55
C ILE A 139 -9.96 2.11 21.97
N GLU A 140 -10.55 1.20 22.76
CA GLU A 140 -11.69 0.36 22.38
C GLU A 140 -12.88 1.20 21.90
N VAL A 141 -13.26 2.22 22.66
CA VAL A 141 -14.34 3.15 22.30
C VAL A 141 -14.04 3.91 21.02
N PHE A 142 -12.83 4.48 20.86
CA PHE A 142 -12.47 5.20 19.63
C PHE A 142 -12.37 4.27 18.41
N SER A 143 -11.91 3.03 18.57
CA SER A 143 -11.94 2.03 17.51
C SER A 143 -13.36 1.70 17.08
N ILE A 144 -14.28 1.43 18.01
CA ILE A 144 -15.70 1.18 17.71
C ILE A 144 -16.35 2.39 17.02
N LEU A 145 -16.13 3.60 17.55
CA LEU A 145 -16.61 4.84 16.94
C LEU A 145 -16.04 5.06 15.53
N SER A 146 -14.77 4.71 15.30
CA SER A 146 -14.17 4.80 13.98
C SER A 146 -14.73 3.79 12.98
N ILE A 147 -15.08 2.56 13.40
CA ILE A 147 -15.78 1.58 12.55
C ILE A 147 -17.16 2.13 12.17
N ALA A 148 -17.92 2.65 13.13
CA ALA A 148 -19.25 3.21 12.90
C ALA A 148 -19.19 4.43 11.95
N ALA A 149 -18.28 5.38 12.19
CA ALA A 149 -18.08 6.55 11.35
C ALA A 149 -17.63 6.17 9.93
N ALA A 150 -16.72 5.21 9.79
CA ALA A 150 -16.24 4.74 8.50
C ALA A 150 -17.35 4.03 7.71
N PHE A 151 -18.16 3.19 8.36
CA PHE A 151 -19.33 2.57 7.75
C PHE A 151 -20.35 3.61 7.26
N THR A 152 -20.67 4.62 8.09
CA THR A 152 -21.52 5.74 7.69
C THR A 152 -20.94 6.49 6.49
N ALA A 153 -19.63 6.75 6.49
CA ALA A 153 -18.96 7.42 5.37
C ALA A 153 -19.01 6.59 4.08
N VAL A 154 -18.82 5.27 4.16
CA VAL A 154 -18.99 4.36 3.00
C VAL A 154 -20.42 4.41 2.48
N ALA A 155 -21.43 4.33 3.35
CA ALA A 155 -22.84 4.41 2.95
C ALA A 155 -23.19 5.74 2.27
N VAL A 156 -22.73 6.87 2.84
CA VAL A 156 -22.90 8.21 2.25
C VAL A 156 -22.15 8.35 0.92
N GLY A 157 -20.94 7.79 0.82
CA GLY A 157 -20.16 7.78 -0.42
C GLY A 157 -20.84 7.00 -1.54
N LEU A 158 -21.36 5.81 -1.23
CA LEU A 158 -22.15 5.01 -2.16
C LEU A 158 -23.43 5.74 -2.59
N ALA A 159 -24.13 6.40 -1.67
CA ALA A 159 -25.32 7.20 -1.98
C ALA A 159 -25.00 8.40 -2.89
N ALA A 160 -23.93 9.15 -2.59
CA ALA A 160 -23.47 10.26 -3.42
C ALA A 160 -22.96 9.79 -4.81
N SER A 161 -22.26 8.67 -4.87
CA SER A 161 -21.84 8.05 -6.14
C SER A 161 -23.05 7.59 -6.95
N ALA A 162 -24.10 7.06 -6.30
CA ALA A 162 -25.34 6.66 -6.96
C ALA A 162 -26.17 7.86 -7.45
N SER A 163 -26.19 8.99 -6.75
CA SER A 163 -26.85 10.21 -7.25
C SER A 163 -26.15 10.74 -8.50
N VAL A 164 -24.80 10.80 -8.50
CA VAL A 164 -24.01 11.19 -9.67
C VAL A 164 -24.24 10.26 -10.85
N ARG A 165 -24.34 8.93 -10.64
CA ARG A 165 -24.71 7.98 -11.71
C ARG A 165 -26.09 8.22 -12.32
N ARG A 166 -27.03 8.81 -11.58
CA ARG A 166 -28.36 9.18 -12.05
C ARG A 166 -28.41 10.57 -12.70
N GLY A 167 -27.25 11.21 -12.91
CA GLY A 167 -27.17 12.58 -13.44
C GLY A 167 -27.58 13.66 -12.44
N GLN A 168 -27.75 13.31 -11.16
CA GLN A 168 -28.15 14.25 -10.10
C GLN A 168 -26.93 14.71 -9.31
N SER A 169 -26.77 16.02 -9.14
CA SER A 169 -25.79 16.56 -8.20
C SER A 169 -26.09 16.05 -6.78
N PRO A 170 -25.08 15.60 -6.02
CA PRO A 170 -25.28 15.18 -4.64
C PRO A 170 -25.81 16.36 -3.82
N SER A 171 -26.85 16.13 -3.01
CA SER A 171 -27.44 17.20 -2.22
C SER A 171 -26.42 17.81 -1.24
N SER A 172 -26.58 19.09 -0.89
CA SER A 172 -25.73 19.77 0.09
C SER A 172 -25.68 19.02 1.42
N GLY A 173 -26.79 18.41 1.83
CA GLY A 173 -26.87 17.53 3.00
C GLY A 173 -26.03 16.25 2.87
N LEU A 174 -26.07 15.56 1.72
CA LEU A 174 -25.20 14.40 1.46
C LEU A 174 -23.71 14.79 1.49
N LEU A 175 -23.35 15.93 0.91
CA LEU A 175 -21.97 16.42 0.90
C LEU A 175 -21.51 16.82 2.31
N GLY A 176 -22.39 17.43 3.11
CA GLY A 176 -22.15 17.73 4.52
C GLY A 176 -21.95 16.47 5.36
N ALA A 177 -22.80 15.46 5.17
CA ALA A 177 -22.67 14.15 5.83
C ALA A 177 -21.37 13.43 5.42
N ALA A 178 -20.94 13.53 4.17
CA ALA A 178 -19.68 12.96 3.68
C ALA A 178 -18.47 13.59 4.40
N LYS A 179 -18.43 14.93 4.46
CA LYS A 179 -17.39 15.67 5.19
C LYS A 179 -17.39 15.33 6.67
N GLY A 180 -18.54 15.35 7.33
CA GLY A 180 -18.67 15.05 8.76
C GLY A 180 -18.25 13.63 9.13
N SER A 181 -18.69 12.63 8.36
CA SER A 181 -18.37 11.21 8.63
C SER A 181 -16.91 10.85 8.34
N ALA A 182 -16.29 11.39 7.29
CA ALA A 182 -14.86 11.22 7.07
C ALA A 182 -14.00 11.97 8.09
N ALA A 183 -14.39 13.20 8.48
CA ALA A 183 -13.70 13.92 9.55
C ALA A 183 -13.79 13.18 10.89
N ALA A 184 -14.97 12.66 11.25
CA ALA A 184 -15.14 11.81 12.43
C ALA A 184 -14.29 10.54 12.35
N THR A 185 -14.26 9.86 11.19
CA THR A 185 -13.41 8.67 10.99
C THR A 185 -11.93 8.99 11.20
N PHE A 186 -11.42 10.05 10.55
CA PHE A 186 -10.05 10.52 10.68
C PHE A 186 -9.71 10.86 12.14
N VAL A 187 -10.56 11.63 12.83
CA VAL A 187 -10.32 12.02 14.23
C VAL A 187 -10.33 10.80 15.16
N PHE A 188 -11.29 9.89 15.04
CA PHE A 188 -11.37 8.72 15.92
C PHE A 188 -10.23 7.71 15.67
N THR A 189 -9.87 7.46 14.40
CA THR A 189 -8.71 6.60 14.07
C THR A 189 -7.39 7.23 14.53
N LEU A 190 -7.21 8.54 14.36
CA LEU A 190 -6.05 9.28 14.85
C LEU A 190 -5.96 9.27 16.39
N LEU A 191 -7.09 9.46 17.09
CA LEU A 191 -7.14 9.40 18.56
C LEU A 191 -6.84 7.99 19.09
N ALA A 192 -7.42 6.94 18.50
CA ALA A 192 -7.11 5.56 18.87
C ALA A 192 -5.61 5.25 18.67
N TRP A 193 -5.05 5.63 17.51
CA TRP A 193 -3.63 5.47 17.22
C TRP A 193 -2.74 6.26 18.19
N ALA A 194 -3.02 7.54 18.41
CA ALA A 194 -2.25 8.40 19.30
C ALA A 194 -2.33 7.94 20.77
N MET A 195 -3.47 7.41 21.20
CA MET A 195 -3.61 6.79 22.52
C MET A 195 -2.82 5.49 22.63
N GLY A 196 -2.76 4.67 21.57
CA GLY A 196 -1.88 3.50 21.49
C GLY A 196 -0.40 3.87 21.60
N VAL A 197 0.07 4.85 20.82
CA VAL A 197 1.45 5.35 20.89
C VAL A 197 1.75 5.98 22.26
N ALA A 198 0.81 6.72 22.84
CA ALA A 198 0.96 7.27 24.18
C ALA A 198 0.96 6.19 25.27
N LEU A 199 0.22 5.09 25.09
CA LEU A 199 0.28 3.92 25.98
C LEU A 199 1.64 3.23 25.87
N TYR A 200 2.19 3.12 24.65
CA TYR A 200 3.46 2.46 24.38
C TYR A 200 4.63 3.09 25.14
N TYR A 201 4.76 4.42 25.09
CA TYR A 201 5.89 5.16 25.69
C TYR A 201 5.68 5.62 27.14
N ARG A 202 4.46 5.56 27.70
CA ARG A 202 4.18 6.17 29.00
C ARG A 202 4.43 5.20 30.15
N ALA A 203 5.42 5.54 30.98
CA ALA A 203 5.65 4.92 32.28
C ALA A 203 4.59 5.36 33.31
N ASP A 204 4.63 4.73 34.49
CA ASP A 204 3.84 5.03 35.69
C ASP A 204 2.32 4.88 35.56
N LEU A 205 1.84 4.21 34.51
CA LEU A 205 0.41 3.93 34.28
C LEU A 205 -0.23 3.05 35.37
N CYS A 206 0.57 2.32 36.14
CA CYS A 206 0.13 1.40 37.18
C CYS A 206 0.67 1.73 38.57
N GLY A 207 1.13 2.97 38.77
CA GLY A 207 1.78 3.44 40.00
C GLY A 207 3.24 3.85 39.76
N PRO A 208 3.89 4.50 40.74
CA PRO A 208 5.28 4.96 40.60
C PRO A 208 6.24 3.80 40.34
N ASN A 209 7.23 4.03 39.48
CA ASN A 209 8.22 3.06 39.01
C ASN A 209 7.63 1.91 38.16
N THR A 210 6.47 2.10 37.51
CA THR A 210 5.94 1.07 36.60
C THR A 210 6.41 1.32 35.17
N GLU A 211 7.30 0.45 34.69
CA GLU A 211 7.85 0.47 33.34
C GLU A 211 6.77 0.57 32.25
N SER A 212 7.03 1.37 31.21
CA SER A 212 6.18 1.46 30.02
C SER A 212 6.24 0.18 29.17
N PHE A 213 5.37 0.05 28.16
CA PHE A 213 5.47 -1.06 27.21
C PHE A 213 6.79 -1.05 26.43
N ASN A 214 7.29 0.14 26.06
CA ASN A 214 8.61 0.32 25.44
C ASN A 214 9.75 -0.14 26.37
N ASP A 215 9.67 0.18 27.66
CA ASP A 215 10.69 -0.21 28.64
C ASP A 215 10.70 -1.73 28.85
N ARG A 216 9.51 -2.34 28.97
CA ARG A 216 9.27 -3.80 29.03
C ARG A 216 9.54 -4.54 27.72
N LYS A 217 10.05 -3.85 26.70
CA LYS A 217 10.40 -4.39 25.37
C LYS A 217 9.21 -5.08 24.67
N PHE A 218 8.06 -4.44 24.69
CA PHE A 218 7.02 -4.74 23.70
C PHE A 218 7.36 -4.03 22.38
N GLU A 219 6.91 -4.59 21.27
CA GLU A 219 6.91 -3.99 19.94
C GLU A 219 5.56 -3.36 19.61
N ILE A 220 5.56 -2.50 18.60
CA ILE A 220 4.35 -2.04 17.90
C ILE A 220 4.08 -3.05 16.77
N ASP A 221 2.91 -3.68 16.78
CA ASP A 221 2.53 -4.79 15.88
C ASP A 221 1.50 -4.32 14.81
N THR A 222 1.03 -5.25 13.97
CA THR A 222 0.20 -5.01 12.76
C THR A 222 -0.97 -4.05 12.96
N GLY A 223 -1.74 -4.17 14.05
CA GLY A 223 -2.95 -3.38 14.31
C GLY A 223 -2.69 -1.86 14.37
N VAL A 224 -1.59 -1.43 14.97
CA VAL A 224 -1.21 0.01 15.00
C VAL A 224 -0.82 0.51 13.61
N GLY A 225 -0.16 -0.34 12.82
CA GLY A 225 0.20 -0.07 11.40
C GLY A 225 -1.03 0.06 10.49
N LEU A 226 -2.06 -0.74 10.74
CA LEU A 226 -3.34 -0.66 10.03
C LEU A 226 -4.10 0.63 10.40
N PHE A 227 -4.09 1.04 11.68
CA PHE A 227 -4.73 2.29 12.12
C PHE A 227 -4.06 3.56 11.60
N ILE A 228 -2.72 3.63 11.51
CA ILE A 228 -2.03 4.79 10.90
C ILE A 228 -2.36 4.90 9.40
N THR A 229 -2.43 3.76 8.71
CA THR A 229 -2.80 3.72 7.29
C THR A 229 -4.26 4.13 7.09
N ALA A 230 -5.17 3.64 7.96
CA ALA A 230 -6.59 3.96 7.90
C ALA A 230 -6.88 5.46 8.08
N TRP A 231 -6.28 6.13 9.07
CA TRP A 231 -6.50 7.57 9.24
C TRP A 231 -5.93 8.37 8.06
N GLY A 232 -4.80 7.94 7.48
CA GLY A 232 -4.22 8.54 6.28
C GLY A 232 -5.19 8.46 5.08
N LEU A 233 -5.83 7.31 4.86
CA LEU A 233 -6.85 7.17 3.81
C LEU A 233 -8.12 7.99 4.12
N ALA A 234 -8.57 8.04 5.37
CA ALA A 234 -9.70 8.87 5.79
C ALA A 234 -9.42 10.37 5.60
N LEU A 235 -8.18 10.82 5.81
CA LEU A 235 -7.76 12.20 5.54
C LEU A 235 -7.78 12.51 4.03
N ILE A 236 -7.30 11.60 3.19
CA ILE A 236 -7.38 11.75 1.72
C ILE A 236 -8.84 11.78 1.25
N ALA A 237 -9.70 10.93 1.81
CA ALA A 237 -11.13 10.97 1.55
C ALA A 237 -11.77 12.28 2.00
N LEU A 238 -11.43 12.78 3.20
CA LEU A 238 -11.90 14.08 3.69
C LEU A 238 -11.49 15.23 2.75
N VAL A 239 -10.24 15.25 2.27
CA VAL A 239 -9.77 16.22 1.28
C VAL A 239 -10.60 16.11 -0.02
N ALA A 240 -10.87 14.89 -0.51
CA ALA A 240 -11.73 14.67 -1.68
C ALA A 240 -13.17 15.15 -1.45
N ALA A 241 -13.74 15.00 -0.24
CA ALA A 241 -15.07 15.52 0.09
C ALA A 241 -15.10 17.05 0.25
N VAL A 242 -14.07 17.64 0.88
CA VAL A 242 -13.96 19.09 1.12
C VAL A 242 -13.72 19.84 -0.17
N ALA A 243 -12.72 19.45 -0.95
CA ALA A 243 -12.43 20.02 -2.26
C ALA A 243 -13.52 19.71 -3.29
N ASN A 244 -14.28 18.62 -3.08
CA ASN A 244 -15.33 18.10 -3.97
C ASN A 244 -15.00 18.30 -5.45
N PRO A 245 -13.90 17.70 -5.96
CA PRO A 245 -13.39 18.00 -7.29
C PRO A 245 -14.47 17.72 -8.34
N ALA A 246 -15.03 18.84 -8.81
CA ALA A 246 -16.12 18.93 -9.75
C ALA A 246 -15.48 19.25 -11.09
N VAL A 247 -15.56 18.30 -12.01
CA VAL A 247 -14.92 18.39 -13.32
C VAL A 247 -16.05 18.64 -14.33
N PRO A 248 -16.27 19.86 -14.84
CA PRO A 248 -17.18 20.06 -15.97
C PRO A 248 -16.97 19.00 -17.06
N SER A 249 -18.03 18.47 -17.69
CA SER A 249 -17.89 17.46 -18.76
C SER A 249 -17.01 17.93 -19.91
N ILE A 250 -16.90 19.25 -20.08
CA ILE A 250 -16.11 19.95 -21.10
C ILE A 250 -14.81 20.52 -20.47
N VAL A 251 -14.32 19.94 -19.37
CA VAL A 251 -12.93 20.15 -18.94
C VAL A 251 -12.01 19.41 -19.89
N PRO A 252 -11.05 20.10 -20.54
CA PRO A 252 -9.99 19.39 -21.25
C PRO A 252 -9.26 18.48 -20.26
N SER A 253 -9.04 17.23 -20.66
CA SER A 253 -8.49 16.14 -19.83
C SER A 253 -7.25 16.54 -19.01
N THR A 254 -6.51 17.53 -19.50
CA THR A 254 -5.42 18.23 -18.82
C THR A 254 -5.71 18.60 -17.36
N VAL A 255 -6.86 19.17 -16.97
CA VAL A 255 -7.02 19.66 -15.58
C VAL A 255 -7.14 18.51 -14.57
N LEU A 256 -7.95 17.48 -14.83
CA LEU A 256 -8.01 16.32 -13.93
C LEU A 256 -6.67 15.58 -13.90
N VAL A 257 -6.03 15.41 -15.06
CA VAL A 257 -4.69 14.82 -15.16
C VAL A 257 -3.69 15.60 -14.29
N ARG A 258 -3.69 16.94 -14.34
CA ARG A 258 -2.85 17.79 -13.47
C ARG A 258 -3.14 17.56 -11.98
N THR A 259 -4.40 17.46 -11.58
CA THR A 259 -4.78 17.17 -10.18
C THR A 259 -4.30 15.80 -9.73
N LEU A 260 -4.49 14.76 -10.55
CA LEU A 260 -4.00 13.40 -10.27
C LEU A 260 -2.47 13.34 -10.20
N LEU A 261 -1.78 14.11 -11.04
CA LEU A 261 -0.31 14.22 -11.04
C LEU A 261 0.21 14.96 -9.79
N LEU A 262 -0.52 15.95 -9.27
CA LEU A 262 -0.19 16.57 -7.97
C LEU A 262 -0.40 15.61 -6.80
N VAL A 263 -1.50 14.83 -6.79
CA VAL A 263 -1.72 13.77 -5.80
C VAL A 263 -0.63 12.71 -5.88
N MET A 264 -0.23 12.31 -7.10
CA MET A 264 0.90 11.42 -7.34
C MET A 264 2.20 12.00 -6.77
N ALA A 265 2.49 13.28 -7.00
CA ALA A 265 3.67 13.92 -6.46
C ALA A 265 3.70 13.87 -4.92
N VAL A 266 2.58 14.17 -4.25
CA VAL A 266 2.47 14.12 -2.78
C VAL A 266 2.67 12.69 -2.26
N VAL A 267 2.02 11.69 -2.86
CA VAL A 267 2.19 10.28 -2.46
C VAL A 267 3.63 9.80 -2.66
N GLN A 268 4.28 10.21 -3.74
CA GLN A 268 5.70 9.91 -3.99
C GLN A 268 6.63 10.58 -2.97
N VAL A 269 6.33 11.80 -2.50
CA VAL A 269 7.08 12.44 -1.39
C VAL A 269 6.90 11.66 -0.09
N ILE A 270 5.69 11.19 0.24
CA ILE A 270 5.46 10.37 1.44
C ILE A 270 6.22 9.04 1.34
N ALA A 271 6.15 8.37 0.19
CA ALA A 271 6.90 7.14 -0.06
C ALA A 271 8.43 7.34 -0.01
N PHE A 272 8.93 8.47 -0.53
CA PHE A 272 10.33 8.88 -0.39
C PHE A 272 10.74 9.03 1.08
N ILE A 273 9.96 9.74 1.89
CA ILE A 273 10.21 9.90 3.33
C ILE A 273 10.26 8.52 4.02
N PHE A 274 9.32 7.62 3.68
CA PHE A 274 9.31 6.26 4.23
C PHE A 274 10.53 5.43 3.80
N SER A 275 10.97 5.49 2.54
CA SER A 275 12.19 4.81 2.08
C SER A 275 13.45 5.39 2.74
N VAL A 276 13.53 6.71 2.91
CA VAL A 276 14.67 7.39 3.58
C VAL A 276 14.75 7.01 5.06
N ILE A 277 13.63 6.98 5.79
CA ILE A 277 13.60 6.60 7.21
C ILE A 277 13.75 5.07 7.38
N GLY A 278 13.17 4.27 6.49
CA GLY A 278 13.21 2.80 6.54
C GLY A 278 14.59 2.20 6.25
N THR A 279 15.47 2.95 5.58
CA THR A 279 16.84 2.55 5.24
C THR A 279 17.78 2.44 6.45
N PRO A 280 17.95 3.47 7.31
CA PRO A 280 18.78 3.37 8.51
C PRO A 280 18.08 2.65 9.69
N THR A 281 16.75 2.54 9.65
CA THR A 281 15.97 1.85 10.69
C THR A 281 16.22 0.34 10.65
N ASN A 282 16.14 -0.31 11.81
CA ASN A 282 16.23 -1.77 11.87
C ASN A 282 15.10 -2.41 11.05
N TRP A 283 15.46 -3.45 10.31
CA TRP A 283 14.55 -4.33 9.59
C TRP A 283 14.16 -5.53 10.45
N PHE A 284 15.14 -6.05 11.20
CA PHE A 284 14.93 -7.13 12.16
C PHE A 284 15.68 -6.86 13.46
N PHE A 285 15.25 -7.49 14.55
CA PHE A 285 16.09 -7.65 15.74
C PHE A 285 15.75 -8.95 16.47
N LYS A 286 16.60 -9.36 17.41
CA LYS A 286 16.37 -10.48 18.32
C LYS A 286 16.71 -10.07 19.75
N TRP A 287 15.87 -10.46 20.71
CA TRP A 287 16.23 -10.44 22.14
C TRP A 287 16.80 -11.78 22.59
N ASP A 288 17.56 -11.77 23.68
CA ASP A 288 17.92 -12.96 24.42
C ASP A 288 16.78 -13.43 25.34
N ALA A 289 17.06 -14.39 26.23
CA ALA A 289 16.09 -14.86 27.22
C ALA A 289 15.85 -13.88 28.38
N THR A 290 16.71 -12.86 28.56
CA THR A 290 16.60 -11.84 29.64
C THR A 290 15.88 -10.56 29.18
N GLY A 291 15.57 -10.44 27.89
CA GLY A 291 14.95 -9.25 27.29
C GLY A 291 15.96 -8.18 26.84
N VAL A 292 17.26 -8.46 26.96
CA VAL A 292 18.31 -7.65 26.38
C VAL A 292 18.30 -7.84 24.86
N THR A 293 18.57 -6.77 24.08
CA THR A 293 18.73 -6.96 22.64
C THR A 293 20.02 -7.74 22.39
N LEU A 294 19.90 -8.88 21.70
CA LEU A 294 21.02 -9.72 21.30
C LEU A 294 21.56 -9.29 19.93
N ASN A 295 20.67 -9.08 18.96
CA ASN A 295 21.04 -8.68 17.60
C ASN A 295 20.08 -7.63 17.04
N LYS A 296 20.59 -6.66 16.27
CA LYS A 296 19.82 -5.75 15.43
C LYS A 296 20.32 -5.81 14.00
N VAL A 297 19.42 -5.95 13.04
CA VAL A 297 19.73 -6.07 11.61
C VAL A 297 19.06 -4.91 10.87
N THR A 298 19.86 -4.06 10.25
CA THR A 298 19.41 -3.03 9.29
C THR A 298 19.57 -3.58 7.87
N VAL A 299 19.15 -2.85 6.83
CA VAL A 299 19.46 -3.24 5.44
C VAL A 299 20.98 -3.34 5.18
N TRP A 300 21.78 -2.59 5.95
CA TRP A 300 23.24 -2.53 5.81
C TRP A 300 23.98 -3.58 6.62
N THR A 301 23.65 -3.68 7.91
CA THR A 301 24.52 -4.32 8.92
C THR A 301 23.73 -5.17 9.92
N SER A 302 24.30 -6.31 10.29
CA SER A 302 23.97 -6.99 11.55
C SER A 302 24.84 -6.44 12.67
N ARG A 303 24.26 -6.21 13.84
CA ARG A 303 24.92 -5.67 15.03
C ARG A 303 24.59 -6.56 16.22
N THR A 304 25.60 -7.14 16.84
CA THR A 304 25.46 -7.98 18.04
C THR A 304 25.72 -7.15 19.28
N TYR A 305 24.96 -7.46 20.33
CA TYR A 305 24.98 -6.76 21.60
C TYR A 305 24.99 -7.79 22.74
N ASP A 306 25.89 -7.61 23.70
CA ASP A 306 25.93 -8.37 24.95
C ASP A 306 25.66 -7.40 26.10
N ASN A 307 24.67 -7.71 26.96
CA ASN A 307 24.22 -6.83 28.05
C ASN A 307 23.90 -5.38 27.59
N GLY A 308 23.41 -5.22 26.36
CA GLY A 308 23.08 -3.93 25.74
C GLY A 308 24.26 -3.15 25.16
N VAL A 309 25.50 -3.61 25.36
CA VAL A 309 26.71 -3.02 24.75
C VAL A 309 26.95 -3.69 23.39
N ARG A 310 27.17 -2.90 22.33
CA ARG A 310 27.45 -3.45 20.99
C ARG A 310 28.84 -4.10 20.96
N THR A 311 28.89 -5.42 20.84
CA THR A 311 30.13 -6.22 20.81
C THR A 311 30.59 -6.56 19.39
N ALA A 312 29.69 -6.63 18.40
CA ALA A 312 30.05 -6.84 17.01
C ALA A 312 29.20 -6.03 16.02
N MET A 313 29.73 -5.78 14.84
CA MET A 313 29.03 -5.21 13.69
C MET A 313 29.59 -5.83 12.41
N VAL A 314 28.73 -6.40 11.59
CA VAL A 314 29.08 -7.08 10.33
C VAL A 314 28.19 -6.54 9.22
N ASP A 315 28.79 -6.10 8.12
CA ASP A 315 28.08 -5.71 6.92
C ASP A 315 27.40 -6.94 6.28
N LEU A 316 26.09 -6.85 6.00
CA LEU A 316 25.32 -8.01 5.50
C LEU A 316 25.82 -8.53 4.13
N LYS A 317 26.46 -7.64 3.37
CA LYS A 317 27.10 -7.92 2.08
C LYS A 317 28.36 -8.81 2.17
N ASP A 318 28.93 -8.93 3.38
CA ASP A 318 30.19 -9.63 3.67
C ASP A 318 29.96 -10.89 4.55
N VAL A 319 28.70 -11.20 4.85
CA VAL A 319 28.29 -12.44 5.54
C VAL A 319 28.48 -13.62 4.58
N ASN A 320 29.54 -14.38 4.78
CA ASN A 320 29.88 -15.60 4.03
C ASN A 320 28.94 -16.77 4.37
N CYS A 321 27.68 -16.67 3.95
CA CYS A 321 26.66 -17.70 4.11
C CYS A 321 25.81 -17.82 2.82
N GLY A 322 26.05 -18.88 2.04
CA GLY A 322 25.25 -19.23 0.87
C GLY A 322 24.97 -18.04 -0.07
N ASP A 323 23.70 -17.83 -0.42
CA ASP A 323 23.23 -16.69 -1.21
C ASP A 323 22.88 -15.44 -0.36
N PHE A 324 23.06 -15.46 0.96
CA PHE A 324 22.64 -14.38 1.87
C PHE A 324 23.22 -13.03 1.43
N ALA A 325 24.54 -12.98 1.22
CA ALA A 325 25.24 -11.79 0.77
C ALA A 325 24.73 -11.25 -0.58
N LYS A 326 24.24 -12.12 -1.49
CA LYS A 326 23.66 -11.70 -2.78
C LYS A 326 22.30 -11.05 -2.59
N ILE A 327 21.43 -11.63 -1.77
CA ILE A 327 20.11 -11.06 -1.46
C ILE A 327 20.25 -9.78 -0.63
N ALA A 328 21.21 -9.71 0.29
CA ALA A 328 21.53 -8.49 1.02
C ALA A 328 22.00 -7.37 0.08
N LYS A 329 22.96 -7.64 -0.82
CA LYS A 329 23.42 -6.68 -1.85
C LYS A 329 22.28 -6.23 -2.77
N PHE A 330 21.38 -7.14 -3.16
CA PHE A 330 20.19 -6.83 -3.93
C PHE A 330 19.25 -5.87 -3.16
N GLY A 331 18.91 -6.20 -1.91
CA GLY A 331 18.06 -5.35 -1.05
C GLY A 331 18.67 -3.97 -0.77
N GLN A 332 19.97 -3.90 -0.52
CA GLN A 332 20.73 -2.64 -0.37
C GLN A 332 20.69 -1.78 -1.63
N SER A 333 20.91 -2.39 -2.80
CA SER A 333 20.89 -1.69 -4.08
C SER A 333 19.48 -1.13 -4.36
N PHE A 334 18.46 -1.96 -4.16
CA PHE A 334 17.07 -1.54 -4.38
C PHE A 334 16.57 -0.53 -3.34
N ALA A 335 17.07 -0.54 -2.11
CA ALA A 335 16.79 0.51 -1.12
C ALA A 335 17.26 1.89 -1.63
N ILE A 336 18.51 2.00 -2.10
CA ILE A 336 19.05 3.24 -2.71
C ILE A 336 18.22 3.64 -3.93
N ILE A 337 17.96 2.69 -4.84
CA ILE A 337 17.16 2.95 -6.05
C ILE A 337 15.76 3.43 -5.68
N SER A 338 15.13 2.89 -4.63
CA SER A 338 13.79 3.29 -4.19
C SER A 338 13.73 4.73 -3.67
N ILE A 339 14.78 5.19 -2.96
CA ILE A 339 14.91 6.59 -2.55
C ILE A 339 15.02 7.50 -3.79
N ALA A 340 15.90 7.15 -4.74
CA ALA A 340 16.08 7.94 -5.94
C ALA A 340 14.82 7.98 -6.82
N THR A 341 14.17 6.83 -7.03
CA THR A 341 13.02 6.69 -7.93
C THR A 341 11.74 7.29 -7.36
N THR A 342 11.52 7.25 -6.04
CA THR A 342 10.40 7.97 -5.39
C THR A 342 10.59 9.48 -5.47
N PHE A 343 11.81 9.99 -5.22
CA PHE A 343 12.11 11.43 -5.38
C PHE A 343 11.94 11.90 -6.84
N ILE A 344 12.52 11.17 -7.80
CA ILE A 344 12.34 11.44 -9.23
C ILE A 344 10.87 11.35 -9.62
N GLY A 345 10.13 10.35 -9.12
CA GLY A 345 8.69 10.20 -9.33
C GLY A 345 7.90 11.42 -8.85
N ALA A 346 8.22 11.96 -7.67
CA ALA A 346 7.60 13.19 -7.17
C ALA A 346 7.90 14.41 -8.06
N VAL A 347 9.17 14.59 -8.45
CA VAL A 347 9.60 15.72 -9.30
C VAL A 347 8.96 15.62 -10.69
N VAL A 348 9.02 14.46 -11.35
CA VAL A 348 8.45 14.25 -12.68
C VAL A 348 6.92 14.37 -12.66
N ALA A 349 6.24 13.89 -11.62
CA ALA A 349 4.80 14.08 -11.47
C ALA A 349 4.43 15.58 -11.30
N LYS A 350 5.19 16.32 -10.49
CA LYS A 350 5.02 17.79 -10.35
C LYS A 350 5.27 18.52 -11.67
N LEU A 351 6.34 18.17 -12.40
CA LEU A 351 6.66 18.76 -13.71
C LEU A 351 5.60 18.40 -14.77
N ALA A 352 5.04 17.19 -14.71
CA ALA A 352 3.93 16.82 -15.59
C ALA A 352 2.65 17.59 -15.25
N ALA A 353 2.40 17.88 -13.96
CA ALA A 353 1.30 18.75 -13.54
C ALA A 353 1.48 20.22 -13.99
N THR A 354 2.71 20.72 -14.12
CA THR A 354 2.96 22.05 -14.73
C THR A 354 2.94 22.03 -16.26
N GLY A 355 2.89 20.85 -16.89
CA GLY A 355 3.01 20.68 -18.34
C GLY A 355 4.46 20.70 -18.86
N SER A 356 5.44 20.71 -17.97
CA SER A 356 6.89 20.68 -18.25
C SER A 356 7.43 19.27 -18.50
N ALA A 357 6.63 18.23 -18.23
CA ALA A 357 6.92 16.83 -18.54
C ALA A 357 5.65 16.11 -19.04
N SER A 358 5.80 14.92 -19.63
CA SER A 358 4.66 14.14 -20.11
C SER A 358 4.03 13.29 -19.01
N VAL A 359 2.72 13.04 -19.13
CA VAL A 359 1.97 12.13 -18.23
C VAL A 359 2.58 10.72 -18.23
N GLY A 360 3.05 10.26 -19.40
CA GLY A 360 3.73 8.98 -19.55
C GLY A 360 5.05 8.90 -18.78
N ALA A 361 5.82 9.99 -18.70
CA ALA A 361 7.03 10.05 -17.90
C ALA A 361 6.72 9.95 -16.39
N ALA A 362 5.66 10.62 -15.92
CA ALA A 362 5.23 10.53 -14.52
C ALA A 362 4.73 9.12 -14.15
N LEU A 363 3.93 8.49 -15.04
CA LEU A 363 3.51 7.10 -14.90
C LEU A 363 4.69 6.12 -14.88
N GLY A 364 5.65 6.29 -15.81
CA GLY A 364 6.86 5.45 -15.87
C GLY A 364 7.73 5.59 -14.62
N ALA A 365 7.93 6.82 -14.13
CA ALA A 365 8.66 7.07 -12.89
C ALA A 365 7.93 6.47 -11.68
N ALA A 366 6.60 6.55 -11.62
CA ALA A 366 5.81 5.95 -10.55
C ALA A 366 5.83 4.41 -10.58
N LEU A 367 5.80 3.78 -11.76
CA LEU A 367 5.98 2.33 -11.92
C LEU A 367 7.39 1.89 -11.51
N LEU A 368 8.42 2.66 -11.84
CA LEU A 368 9.79 2.39 -11.43
C LEU A 368 9.98 2.52 -9.90
N ALA A 369 9.30 3.49 -9.28
CA ALA A 369 9.25 3.63 -7.82
C ALA A 369 8.48 2.48 -7.13
N LEU A 370 7.38 2.00 -7.72
CA LEU A 370 6.69 0.80 -7.24
C LEU A 370 7.60 -0.43 -7.34
N PHE A 371 8.24 -0.64 -8.50
CA PHE A 371 9.11 -1.79 -8.73
C PHE A 371 10.27 -1.82 -7.72
N SER A 372 10.96 -0.69 -7.51
CA SER A 372 12.10 -0.63 -6.61
C SER A 372 11.74 -0.78 -5.12
N THR A 373 10.62 -0.19 -4.68
CA THR A 373 10.10 -0.42 -3.32
C THR A 373 9.66 -1.87 -3.11
N THR A 374 9.00 -2.48 -4.11
CA THR A 374 8.64 -3.91 -4.11
C THR A 374 9.87 -4.81 -4.00
N CYS A 375 10.90 -4.58 -4.83
CA CYS A 375 12.13 -5.37 -4.78
C CYS A 375 12.85 -5.25 -3.44
N THR A 376 12.86 -4.06 -2.83
CA THR A 376 13.44 -3.85 -1.48
C THR A 376 12.69 -4.63 -0.42
N PHE A 377 11.35 -4.53 -0.41
CA PHE A 377 10.49 -5.21 0.54
C PHE A 377 10.56 -6.74 0.38
N ALA A 378 10.50 -7.23 -0.86
CA ALA A 378 10.64 -8.66 -1.18
C ALA A 378 12.03 -9.21 -0.79
N ALA A 379 13.11 -8.43 -0.96
CA ALA A 379 14.43 -8.82 -0.47
C ALA A 379 14.45 -8.96 1.06
N GLY A 380 13.83 -8.03 1.79
CA GLY A 380 13.66 -8.12 3.24
C GLY A 380 12.87 -9.35 3.69
N LEU A 381 11.71 -9.62 3.07
CA LEU A 381 10.94 -10.85 3.34
C LEU A 381 11.74 -12.11 3.02
N THR A 382 12.53 -12.10 1.95
CA THR A 382 13.41 -13.23 1.59
C THR A 382 14.50 -13.44 2.63
N LEU A 383 15.18 -12.38 3.09
CA LEU A 383 16.14 -12.44 4.20
C LEU A 383 15.51 -12.98 5.49
N TYR A 384 14.23 -12.65 5.73
CA TYR A 384 13.50 -13.06 6.92
C TYR A 384 13.09 -14.53 6.92
N PHE A 385 12.44 -15.00 5.86
CA PHE A 385 11.84 -16.34 5.81
C PHE A 385 12.77 -17.43 5.28
N ARG A 386 13.66 -17.13 4.33
CA ARG A 386 14.50 -18.15 3.68
C ARG A 386 15.69 -18.53 4.57
N GLN A 387 15.95 -19.83 4.66
CA GLN A 387 17.18 -20.32 5.26
C GLN A 387 18.33 -20.23 4.25
N PHE A 388 19.38 -19.49 4.60
CA PHE A 388 20.60 -19.37 3.79
C PHE A 388 21.79 -20.12 4.37
N CYS A 389 21.78 -20.34 5.69
CA CYS A 389 22.90 -20.87 6.46
C CYS A 389 22.58 -22.28 6.98
N SER A 390 23.57 -22.92 7.62
CA SER A 390 23.33 -24.10 8.45
C SER A 390 22.43 -23.78 9.65
N THR A 391 22.47 -22.53 10.16
CA THR A 391 21.47 -21.99 11.09
C THR A 391 20.14 -21.73 10.38
N GLY A 392 19.02 -21.89 11.09
CA GLY A 392 17.67 -21.63 10.57
C GLY A 392 17.49 -20.19 10.05
N SER A 393 16.40 -19.93 9.33
CA SER A 393 16.07 -18.57 8.87
C SER A 393 15.85 -17.59 10.03
N LEU A 394 15.87 -16.28 9.75
CA LEU A 394 15.67 -15.26 10.79
C LEU A 394 14.33 -15.47 11.52
N ALA A 395 13.28 -15.84 10.80
CA ALA A 395 11.98 -16.22 11.36
C ALA A 395 12.09 -17.43 12.33
N VAL A 396 12.80 -18.50 11.95
CA VAL A 396 13.02 -19.68 12.82
C VAL A 396 13.86 -19.32 14.04
N MET A 397 14.86 -18.44 13.87
CA MET A 397 15.69 -17.93 14.95
C MET A 397 14.97 -16.90 15.85
N LYS A 398 13.67 -16.64 15.63
CA LYS A 398 12.82 -15.70 16.39
C LYS A 398 13.35 -14.25 16.35
N TYR A 399 13.85 -13.81 15.20
CA TYR A 399 13.95 -12.38 14.93
C TYR A 399 12.55 -11.82 14.68
N HIS A 400 12.34 -10.56 15.04
CA HIS A 400 11.07 -9.84 14.82
C HIS A 400 11.23 -8.78 13.73
N VAL A 401 10.17 -8.57 12.95
CA VAL A 401 10.16 -7.60 11.84
C VAL A 401 9.88 -6.20 12.39
N THR A 402 10.71 -5.23 12.03
CA THR A 402 10.61 -3.86 12.56
C THR A 402 10.16 -2.83 11.53
N GLY A 403 9.85 -1.63 12.05
CA GLY A 403 9.42 -0.47 11.28
C GLY A 403 10.24 -0.16 10.03
N GLY A 404 11.54 -0.50 9.98
CA GLY A 404 12.35 -0.28 8.78
C GLY A 404 11.85 -1.05 7.56
N LEU A 405 11.53 -2.35 7.73
CA LEU A 405 10.96 -3.15 6.63
C LEU A 405 9.48 -2.79 6.38
N VAL A 406 8.73 -2.49 7.45
CA VAL A 406 7.31 -2.08 7.33
C VAL A 406 7.17 -0.78 6.55
N LEU A 407 8.05 0.20 6.75
CA LEU A 407 8.05 1.48 6.01
C LEU A 407 8.22 1.27 4.50
N PHE A 408 9.08 0.33 4.07
CA PHE A 408 9.17 -0.06 2.66
C PHE A 408 7.88 -0.71 2.15
N GLY A 409 7.24 -1.56 2.96
CA GLY A 409 5.92 -2.12 2.64
C GLY A 409 4.82 -1.06 2.51
N CYS A 410 4.83 -0.04 3.38
CA CYS A 410 3.93 1.11 3.30
C CYS A 410 4.20 1.97 2.06
N ALA A 411 5.46 2.25 1.73
CA ALA A 411 5.85 2.98 0.52
C ALA A 411 5.37 2.26 -0.75
N MET A 412 5.65 0.96 -0.86
CA MET A 412 5.17 0.08 -1.92
C MET A 412 3.63 0.13 -2.03
N SER A 413 2.93 -0.04 -0.92
CA SER A 413 1.46 -0.08 -0.88
C SER A 413 0.84 1.26 -1.29
N LEU A 414 1.40 2.39 -0.84
CA LEU A 414 0.92 3.73 -1.20
C LEU A 414 1.09 4.02 -2.71
N ILE A 415 2.24 3.70 -3.29
CA ILE A 415 2.49 3.90 -4.73
C ILE A 415 1.61 2.96 -5.55
N GLY A 416 1.51 1.69 -5.16
CA GLY A 416 0.65 0.70 -5.82
C GLY A 416 -0.82 1.11 -5.79
N LEU A 417 -1.29 1.59 -4.63
CA LEU A 417 -2.66 2.06 -4.47
C LEU A 417 -2.95 3.31 -5.31
N LEU A 418 -2.03 4.28 -5.32
CA LEU A 418 -2.13 5.45 -6.19
C LEU A 418 -2.25 5.04 -7.66
N LEU A 419 -1.40 4.12 -8.13
CA LEU A 419 -1.44 3.63 -9.51
C LEU A 419 -2.77 2.94 -9.82
N VAL A 420 -3.31 2.15 -8.89
CA VAL A 420 -4.66 1.57 -9.00
C VAL A 420 -5.74 2.65 -9.11
N VAL A 421 -5.72 3.67 -8.24
CA VAL A 421 -6.68 4.79 -8.29
C VAL A 421 -6.56 5.55 -9.61
N LEU A 422 -5.35 5.78 -10.10
CA LEU A 422 -5.11 6.52 -11.33
C LEU A 422 -5.56 5.72 -12.56
N VAL A 423 -5.36 4.39 -12.57
CA VAL A 423 -5.99 3.48 -13.53
C VAL A 423 -7.51 3.56 -13.44
N VAL A 424 -8.11 3.43 -12.24
CA VAL A 424 -9.57 3.51 -12.06
C VAL A 424 -10.16 4.84 -12.56
N VAL A 425 -9.48 5.96 -12.33
CA VAL A 425 -9.94 7.26 -12.85
C VAL A 425 -9.78 7.35 -14.37
N LEU A 426 -8.71 6.78 -14.96
CA LEU A 426 -8.57 6.64 -16.41
C LEU A 426 -9.65 5.71 -17.02
N VAL A 427 -10.01 4.61 -16.34
CA VAL A 427 -11.20 3.79 -16.71
C VAL A 427 -12.44 4.69 -16.69
N ALA A 428 -12.69 5.39 -15.58
CA ALA A 428 -13.89 6.20 -15.42
C ALA A 428 -13.99 7.28 -16.50
N GLN A 429 -12.91 8.00 -16.82
CA GLN A 429 -12.91 8.99 -17.89
C GLN A 429 -13.16 8.37 -19.28
N THR A 430 -12.45 7.29 -19.63
CA THR A 430 -12.67 6.58 -20.92
C THR A 430 -14.06 5.92 -21.00
N VAL A 431 -14.70 5.65 -19.86
CA VAL A 431 -16.09 5.18 -19.77
C VAL A 431 -17.09 6.34 -19.90
N SER A 432 -16.77 7.54 -19.41
CA SER A 432 -17.67 8.70 -19.35
C SER A 432 -17.65 9.59 -20.59
N ASP A 433 -16.57 9.63 -21.37
CA ASP A 433 -16.46 10.47 -22.58
C ASP A 433 -17.41 9.96 -23.70
N PRO A 434 -18.42 10.76 -24.13
CA PRO A 434 -19.36 10.35 -25.18
C PRO A 434 -18.77 10.36 -26.59
N HIS A 435 -17.77 11.21 -26.84
CA HIS A 435 -17.15 11.36 -28.16
C HIS A 435 -15.98 10.40 -28.36
N ALA A 436 -15.29 9.98 -27.29
CA ALA A 436 -14.31 8.90 -27.33
C ALA A 436 -14.93 7.48 -27.33
N GLN A 437 -16.23 7.33 -27.66
CA GLN A 437 -16.94 6.05 -27.72
C GLN A 437 -16.50 5.13 -28.90
N GLY A 438 -15.24 4.69 -28.88
CA GLY A 438 -14.89 3.36 -29.33
C GLY A 438 -15.09 2.38 -28.19
N TYR A 439 -16.08 1.48 -28.28
CA TYR A 439 -16.38 0.47 -27.24
C TYR A 439 -15.15 -0.35 -26.78
N GLY A 440 -14.14 -0.50 -27.63
CA GLY A 440 -12.87 -1.15 -27.30
C GLY A 440 -12.06 -0.47 -26.18
N ALA A 441 -12.10 0.85 -26.02
CA ALA A 441 -11.27 1.57 -25.04
C ALA A 441 -11.61 1.13 -23.60
N LYS A 442 -12.89 1.17 -23.23
CA LYS A 442 -13.40 0.74 -21.91
C LYS A 442 -12.93 -0.67 -21.58
N SER A 443 -13.00 -1.56 -22.57
CA SER A 443 -12.66 -2.98 -22.42
C SER A 443 -11.16 -3.23 -22.23
N THR A 444 -10.32 -2.48 -22.94
CA THR A 444 -8.86 -2.52 -22.79
C THR A 444 -8.40 -2.06 -21.41
N VAL A 445 -9.08 -1.09 -20.78
CA VAL A 445 -8.74 -0.68 -19.39
C VAL A 445 -9.26 -1.67 -18.33
N PHE A 446 -10.41 -2.34 -18.57
CA PHE A 446 -10.83 -3.48 -17.73
C PHE A 446 -9.81 -4.62 -17.76
N LEU A 447 -9.24 -4.93 -18.93
CA LEU A 447 -8.15 -5.89 -19.05
C LEU A 447 -6.88 -5.43 -18.32
N LEU A 448 -6.51 -4.14 -18.42
CA LEU A 448 -5.35 -3.59 -17.69
C LEU A 448 -5.46 -3.83 -16.18
N PHE A 449 -6.63 -3.50 -15.61
CA PHE A 449 -6.92 -3.68 -14.19
C PHE A 449 -6.98 -5.16 -13.79
N GLY A 450 -7.64 -5.99 -14.60
CA GLY A 450 -7.74 -7.43 -14.36
C GLY A 450 -6.38 -8.14 -14.36
N LEU A 451 -5.49 -7.77 -15.30
CA LEU A 451 -4.11 -8.27 -15.33
C LEU A 451 -3.29 -7.79 -14.14
N LEU A 452 -3.42 -6.52 -13.72
CA LEU A 452 -2.69 -6.00 -12.56
C LEU A 452 -3.06 -6.76 -11.27
N LEU A 453 -4.36 -6.93 -11.00
CA LEU A 453 -4.82 -7.68 -9.83
C LEU A 453 -4.39 -9.16 -9.90
N CYS A 454 -4.48 -9.77 -11.09
CA CYS A 454 -4.01 -11.14 -11.30
C CYS A 454 -2.52 -11.27 -10.96
N ILE A 455 -1.64 -10.44 -11.53
CA ILE A 455 -0.20 -10.44 -11.25
C ILE A 455 0.07 -10.29 -9.74
N VAL A 456 -0.59 -9.36 -9.06
CA VAL A 456 -0.43 -9.15 -7.61
C VAL A 456 -0.86 -10.39 -6.82
N PHE A 457 -2.03 -10.97 -7.10
CA PHE A 457 -2.50 -12.17 -6.42
C PHE A 457 -1.64 -13.41 -6.71
N GLN A 458 -1.11 -13.55 -7.93
CA GLN A 458 -0.16 -14.60 -8.31
C GLN A 458 1.19 -14.45 -7.59
N CYS A 459 1.69 -13.22 -7.42
CA CYS A 459 2.93 -12.96 -6.67
C CYS A 459 2.77 -13.24 -5.17
N ILE A 460 1.62 -12.88 -4.58
CA ILE A 460 1.33 -13.19 -3.18
C ILE A 460 1.14 -14.70 -2.99
N SER A 461 0.35 -15.35 -3.87
CA SER A 461 0.14 -16.80 -3.78
C SER A 461 1.43 -17.60 -3.94
N ALA A 462 2.43 -17.08 -4.66
CA ALA A 462 3.70 -17.76 -4.86
C ALA A 462 4.43 -18.18 -3.56
N ASP A 463 4.31 -17.43 -2.45
CA ASP A 463 4.93 -17.76 -1.14
C ASP A 463 3.90 -17.93 0.00
N THR A 464 2.61 -17.77 -0.30
CA THR A 464 1.52 -18.02 0.67
C THR A 464 1.20 -19.53 0.73
N PRO A 465 0.87 -20.10 1.89
CA PRO A 465 0.41 -21.49 1.95
C PRO A 465 -0.85 -21.72 1.09
N MET A 466 -0.84 -22.83 0.37
CA MET A 466 -1.98 -23.36 -0.40
C MET A 466 -2.88 -24.20 0.50
N PHE A 467 -2.26 -25.01 1.36
CA PHE A 467 -2.92 -25.96 2.24
C PHE A 467 -2.31 -25.89 3.63
N THR A 468 -3.15 -25.98 4.66
CA THR A 468 -2.72 -25.95 6.05
C THR A 468 -3.43 -27.02 6.87
N ARG A 469 -2.68 -27.64 7.78
CA ARG A 469 -3.20 -28.58 8.77
C ARG A 469 -2.62 -28.20 10.12
N ASP A 470 -3.47 -27.62 10.95
CA ASP A 470 -3.14 -27.28 12.32
C ASP A 470 -3.71 -28.37 13.24
N THR A 471 -2.86 -29.18 13.86
CA THR A 471 -3.29 -30.12 14.92
C THR A 471 -3.27 -29.42 16.28
N ASP A 472 -2.30 -28.54 16.51
CA ASP A 472 -2.29 -27.56 17.59
C ASP A 472 -1.32 -26.39 17.27
N PHE A 473 -1.15 -25.43 18.18
CA PHE A 473 -0.29 -24.25 17.97
C PHE A 473 1.22 -24.56 17.85
N ALA A 474 1.68 -25.70 18.38
CA ALA A 474 3.06 -26.17 18.31
C ALA A 474 3.26 -27.25 17.22
N ASN A 475 2.18 -27.83 16.72
CA ASN A 475 2.15 -28.86 15.69
C ASN A 475 1.24 -28.43 14.54
N TRP A 476 1.85 -27.84 13.51
CA TRP A 476 1.17 -27.40 12.29
C TRP A 476 1.98 -27.75 11.05
N GLU A 477 1.30 -27.82 9.92
CA GLU A 477 1.86 -28.22 8.64
C GLU A 477 1.29 -27.36 7.52
N ARG A 478 2.15 -26.67 6.78
CA ARG A 478 1.77 -25.67 5.76
C ARG A 478 2.50 -25.97 4.46
N LEU A 479 1.76 -26.16 3.37
CA LEU A 479 2.33 -26.44 2.05
C LEU A 479 2.26 -25.19 1.18
N THR A 480 3.41 -24.81 0.62
CA THR A 480 3.52 -23.84 -0.47
C THR A 480 3.78 -24.57 -1.79
N PHE A 481 3.96 -23.85 -2.89
CA PHE A 481 4.45 -24.43 -4.14
C PHE A 481 5.83 -25.10 -4.01
N TRP A 482 6.69 -24.57 -3.13
CA TRP A 482 8.13 -24.86 -3.14
C TRP A 482 8.56 -25.76 -1.98
N THR A 483 7.93 -25.60 -0.82
CA THR A 483 8.29 -26.30 0.42
C THR A 483 7.07 -26.69 1.26
N GLN A 484 7.26 -27.72 2.07
CA GLN A 484 6.33 -28.15 3.11
C GLN A 484 6.92 -27.72 4.46
N ARG A 485 6.41 -26.64 5.05
CA ARG A 485 6.82 -26.16 6.37
C ARG A 485 6.09 -26.96 7.45
N VAL A 486 6.84 -27.65 8.29
CA VAL A 486 6.29 -28.40 9.42
C VAL A 486 6.83 -27.80 10.71
N ASN A 487 5.92 -27.43 11.60
CA ASN A 487 6.22 -27.15 12.99
C ASN A 487 5.94 -28.42 13.81
N LYS A 488 6.92 -28.88 14.59
CA LYS A 488 6.72 -29.95 15.57
C LYS A 488 7.25 -29.50 16.92
N ALA A 489 6.41 -29.51 17.94
CA ALA A 489 6.73 -29.03 19.28
C ALA A 489 7.37 -27.62 19.33
N GLY A 490 7.03 -26.74 18.38
CA GLY A 490 7.61 -25.39 18.28
C GLY A 490 8.91 -25.28 17.45
N VAL A 491 9.43 -26.38 16.92
CA VAL A 491 10.54 -26.39 15.95
C VAL A 491 9.97 -26.38 14.54
N VAL A 492 10.15 -25.26 13.83
CA VAL A 492 9.78 -25.10 12.42
C VAL A 492 10.92 -25.59 11.52
N SER A 493 10.59 -26.47 10.58
CA SER A 493 11.51 -27.03 9.58
C SER A 493 10.87 -27.00 8.19
N ASP A 494 11.65 -26.60 7.18
CA ASP A 494 11.30 -26.87 5.78
C ASP A 494 11.60 -28.36 5.52
N VAL A 495 10.57 -29.12 5.17
CA VAL A 495 10.68 -30.55 4.83
C VAL A 495 10.50 -30.69 3.32
N ALA A 496 11.31 -31.55 2.70
CA ALA A 496 11.12 -31.92 1.30
C ALA A 496 9.81 -32.71 1.14
N PHE A 497 9.09 -32.47 0.05
CA PHE A 497 7.86 -33.20 -0.24
C PHE A 497 8.11 -34.71 -0.22
N GLY A 498 7.37 -35.42 0.64
CA GLY A 498 7.55 -36.86 0.85
C GLY A 498 7.16 -37.76 -0.34
N CYS A 499 6.93 -37.21 -1.54
CA CYS A 499 6.90 -37.95 -2.79
C CYS A 499 7.31 -37.07 -3.98
N ARG A 500 8.06 -37.65 -4.92
CA ARG A 500 8.44 -37.04 -6.20
C ARG A 500 7.24 -36.63 -7.06
N GLY A 501 6.13 -37.37 -7.03
CA GLY A 501 4.90 -37.04 -7.77
C GLY A 501 4.17 -35.81 -7.19
N GLU A 502 4.03 -35.74 -5.86
CA GLU A 502 3.50 -34.55 -5.16
C GLU A 502 4.40 -33.33 -5.45
N GLN A 503 5.73 -33.49 -5.36
CA GLN A 503 6.71 -32.46 -5.68
C GLN A 503 6.58 -31.97 -7.13
N GLN A 504 6.51 -32.86 -8.11
CA GLN A 504 6.40 -32.50 -9.52
C GLN A 504 5.13 -31.70 -9.83
N ARG A 505 4.00 -32.01 -9.15
CA ARG A 505 2.75 -31.25 -9.33
C ARG A 505 2.80 -29.89 -8.65
N LEU A 506 3.23 -29.80 -7.39
CA LEU A 506 3.27 -28.51 -6.66
C LEU A 506 4.36 -27.57 -7.18
N VAL A 507 5.58 -28.06 -7.36
CA VAL A 507 6.68 -27.24 -7.92
C VAL A 507 6.42 -26.92 -9.40
N GLY A 508 5.82 -27.86 -10.16
CA GLY A 508 5.38 -27.62 -11.53
C GLY A 508 4.28 -26.56 -11.63
N ALA A 509 3.29 -26.60 -10.73
CA ALA A 509 2.27 -25.57 -10.62
C ALA A 509 2.87 -24.21 -10.24
N GLY A 510 3.83 -24.17 -9.31
CA GLY A 510 4.55 -22.94 -8.95
C GLY A 510 5.32 -22.36 -10.13
N ALA A 511 6.03 -23.20 -10.89
CA ALA A 511 6.73 -22.78 -12.11
C ALA A 511 5.76 -22.23 -13.16
N LEU A 512 4.61 -22.89 -13.39
CA LEU A 512 3.55 -22.40 -14.27
C LEU A 512 2.94 -21.08 -13.79
N ASN A 513 2.80 -20.88 -12.47
CA ASN A 513 2.36 -19.60 -11.91
C ASN A 513 3.38 -18.48 -12.19
N ILE A 514 4.68 -18.72 -12.00
CA ILE A 514 5.72 -17.73 -12.32
C ILE A 514 5.77 -17.42 -13.82
N ILE A 515 5.69 -18.44 -14.69
CA ILE A 515 5.65 -18.21 -16.15
C ILE A 515 4.39 -17.41 -16.52
N SER A 516 3.25 -17.73 -15.91
CA SER A 516 2.00 -16.99 -16.09
C SER A 516 2.14 -15.52 -15.63
N VAL A 517 2.78 -15.23 -14.49
CA VAL A 517 3.09 -13.85 -14.05
C VAL A 517 3.89 -13.10 -15.11
N VAL A 518 4.94 -13.71 -15.68
CA VAL A 518 5.75 -13.08 -16.73
C VAL A 518 4.92 -12.81 -17.99
N VAL A 519 4.12 -13.78 -18.44
CA VAL A 519 3.25 -13.63 -19.63
C VAL A 519 2.16 -12.57 -19.39
N ASN A 520 1.55 -12.55 -18.21
CA ASN A 520 0.57 -11.53 -17.81
C ASN A 520 1.21 -10.14 -17.69
N ALA A 521 2.46 -10.03 -17.23
CA ALA A 521 3.20 -8.76 -17.19
C ALA A 521 3.54 -8.24 -18.59
N VAL A 522 3.91 -9.13 -19.53
CA VAL A 522 4.06 -8.78 -20.95
C VAL A 522 2.71 -8.35 -21.54
N ALA A 523 1.63 -9.08 -21.27
CA ALA A 523 0.28 -8.67 -21.68
C ALA A 523 -0.09 -7.29 -21.13
N PHE A 524 0.16 -7.03 -19.85
CA PHE A 524 -0.07 -5.73 -19.19
C PHE A 524 0.71 -4.61 -19.87
N ALA A 525 2.00 -4.81 -20.15
CA ALA A 525 2.83 -3.85 -20.89
C ALA A 525 2.28 -3.59 -22.31
N LEU A 526 1.79 -4.63 -23.00
CA LEU A 526 1.15 -4.49 -24.31
C LEU A 526 -0.21 -3.78 -24.23
N VAL A 527 -0.99 -3.94 -23.15
CA VAL A 527 -2.21 -3.15 -22.90
C VAL A 527 -1.87 -1.68 -22.72
N VAL A 528 -0.84 -1.36 -21.93
CA VAL A 528 -0.34 0.03 -21.79
C VAL A 528 0.11 0.58 -23.15
N ALA A 529 0.86 -0.20 -23.94
CA ALA A 529 1.28 0.20 -25.28
C ALA A 529 0.09 0.41 -26.24
N GLN A 530 -0.97 -0.41 -26.15
CA GLN A 530 -2.21 -0.25 -26.92
C GLN A 530 -2.93 1.06 -26.56
N LEU A 531 -2.98 1.42 -25.27
CA LEU A 531 -3.58 2.68 -24.80
C LEU A 531 -2.79 3.91 -25.25
N VAL A 532 -1.44 3.82 -25.31
CA VAL A 532 -0.57 4.94 -25.71
C VAL A 532 -0.49 5.13 -27.22
N SER A 533 -0.35 4.03 -27.99
CA SER A 533 -0.01 4.10 -29.43
C SER A 533 -1.22 4.27 -30.37
N LYS A 534 -2.45 4.12 -29.87
CA LYS A 534 -3.70 3.97 -30.67
C LYS A 534 -3.67 2.82 -31.70
N ALA A 535 -2.62 1.99 -31.72
CA ALA A 535 -2.48 0.90 -32.67
C ALA A 535 -3.38 -0.29 -32.31
N SER A 536 -3.80 -1.07 -33.32
CA SER A 536 -4.63 -2.26 -33.15
C SER A 536 -3.84 -3.47 -32.64
N LEU A 537 -3.25 -3.34 -31.44
CA LEU A 537 -2.57 -4.43 -30.72
C LEU A 537 -3.57 -5.36 -30.00
N ARG A 538 -4.86 -5.05 -30.04
CA ARG A 538 -5.93 -5.67 -29.24
C ARG A 538 -6.00 -7.20 -29.37
N LYS A 539 -5.89 -7.74 -30.58
CA LYS A 539 -5.90 -9.20 -30.82
C LYS A 539 -4.66 -9.85 -30.19
N THR A 540 -3.47 -9.31 -30.44
CA THR A 540 -2.20 -9.75 -29.83
C THR A 540 -2.25 -9.71 -28.31
N VAL A 541 -2.64 -8.57 -27.73
CA VAL A 541 -2.84 -8.35 -26.30
C VAL A 541 -3.74 -9.42 -25.68
N THR A 542 -4.88 -9.69 -26.31
CA THR A 542 -5.87 -10.66 -25.80
C THR A 542 -5.34 -12.08 -25.91
N ILE A 543 -4.59 -12.42 -26.96
CA ILE A 543 -3.94 -13.73 -27.11
C ILE A 543 -2.87 -13.95 -26.03
N VAL A 544 -1.99 -12.97 -25.78
CA VAL A 544 -0.95 -13.08 -24.74
C VAL A 544 -1.59 -13.19 -23.35
N ALA A 545 -2.60 -12.37 -23.05
CA ALA A 545 -3.35 -12.45 -21.79
C ALA A 545 -4.07 -13.80 -21.63
N SER A 546 -4.66 -14.34 -22.70
CA SER A 546 -5.32 -15.66 -22.70
C SER A 546 -4.32 -16.79 -22.42
N LEU A 547 -3.12 -16.72 -23.00
CA LEU A 547 -2.04 -17.67 -22.72
C LEU A 547 -1.61 -17.61 -21.25
N GLY A 548 -1.42 -16.40 -20.70
CA GLY A 548 -1.11 -16.21 -19.28
C GLY A 548 -2.21 -16.77 -18.37
N SER A 549 -3.47 -16.52 -18.68
CA SER A 549 -4.63 -17.06 -17.95
C SER A 549 -4.76 -18.59 -18.05
N LEU A 550 -4.45 -19.19 -19.21
CA LEU A 550 -4.43 -20.64 -19.41
C LEU A 550 -3.33 -21.31 -18.57
N LEU A 551 -2.14 -20.72 -18.52
CA LEU A 551 -1.03 -21.19 -17.66
C LEU A 551 -1.41 -21.12 -16.17
N LEU A 552 -2.12 -20.05 -15.76
CA LEU A 552 -2.61 -19.93 -14.39
C LEU A 552 -3.70 -20.96 -14.06
N LEU A 553 -4.65 -21.19 -14.97
CA LEU A 553 -5.67 -22.23 -14.80
C LEU A 553 -5.04 -23.63 -14.71
N THR A 554 -3.98 -23.88 -15.48
CA THR A 554 -3.23 -25.14 -15.43
C THR A 554 -2.49 -25.29 -14.09
N SER A 555 -1.86 -24.21 -13.59
CA SER A 555 -1.27 -24.17 -12.25
C SER A 555 -2.31 -24.48 -11.15
N PHE A 556 -3.43 -23.77 -11.15
CA PHE A 556 -4.54 -23.98 -10.22
C PHE A 556 -5.11 -25.40 -10.30
N GLY A 557 -5.24 -25.95 -11.50
CA GLY A 557 -5.70 -27.33 -11.74
C GLY A 557 -4.76 -28.39 -11.15
N LEU A 558 -3.44 -28.20 -11.27
CA LEU A 558 -2.44 -29.09 -10.65
C LEU A 558 -2.46 -29.02 -9.12
N VAL A 559 -2.65 -27.82 -8.54
CA VAL A 559 -2.81 -27.66 -7.08
C VAL A 559 -4.11 -28.34 -6.61
N SER A 560 -5.22 -28.12 -7.31
CA SER A 560 -6.53 -28.73 -7.01
C SER A 560 -6.52 -30.26 -7.12
N ASP A 561 -5.88 -30.80 -8.15
CA ASP A 561 -5.70 -32.24 -8.34
C ASP A 561 -4.82 -32.85 -7.24
N THR A 562 -3.78 -32.13 -6.81
CA THR A 562 -2.97 -32.53 -5.65
C THR A 562 -3.81 -32.57 -4.37
N TYR A 563 -4.69 -31.59 -4.15
CA TYR A 563 -5.57 -31.55 -2.97
C TYR A 563 -6.52 -32.76 -2.91
N ALA A 564 -7.26 -32.99 -4.00
CA ALA A 564 -8.40 -33.89 -4.05
C ALA A 564 -8.05 -35.36 -4.35
N ARG A 565 -6.92 -35.65 -5.03
CA ARG A 565 -6.57 -37.04 -5.41
C ARG A 565 -5.44 -37.62 -4.59
N SER A 566 -5.56 -38.92 -4.31
CA SER A 566 -4.49 -39.73 -3.74
C SER A 566 -3.29 -39.79 -4.69
N HIS A 567 -2.10 -39.63 -4.12
CA HIS A 567 -0.85 -39.56 -4.85
C HIS A 567 0.20 -40.42 -4.17
N CYS A 568 0.93 -41.22 -4.96
CA CYS A 568 2.02 -42.07 -4.46
C CYS A 568 1.61 -43.06 -3.35
N GLY A 569 0.38 -43.59 -3.41
CA GLY A 569 -0.18 -44.48 -2.38
C GLY A 569 -0.58 -43.78 -1.08
N LYS A 570 -0.46 -42.45 -0.98
CA LYS A 570 -1.01 -41.66 0.12
C LYS A 570 -2.43 -41.23 -0.23
N VAL A 571 -3.31 -41.27 0.77
CA VAL A 571 -4.60 -40.57 0.81
C VAL A 571 -4.46 -39.08 0.45
N SER A 572 -5.54 -38.48 -0.04
CA SER A 572 -5.55 -37.08 -0.51
C SER A 572 -5.19 -36.08 0.60
N TYR A 573 -4.93 -34.81 0.27
CA TYR A 573 -4.68 -33.82 1.32
C TYR A 573 -5.96 -33.52 2.11
N GLU A 574 -7.11 -33.53 1.44
CA GLU A 574 -8.44 -33.48 2.06
C GLU A 574 -8.64 -34.60 3.10
N GLU A 575 -8.40 -35.86 2.72
CA GLU A 575 -8.49 -37.03 3.61
C GLU A 575 -7.45 -37.01 4.76
N ARG A 576 -6.33 -36.30 4.58
CA ARG A 576 -5.30 -36.08 5.62
C ARG A 576 -5.64 -34.95 6.60
N GLY A 577 -6.79 -34.30 6.43
CA GLY A 577 -7.27 -33.20 7.28
C GLY A 577 -6.59 -31.86 6.99
N PHE A 578 -6.15 -31.61 5.74
CA PHE A 578 -5.70 -30.29 5.33
C PHE A 578 -6.88 -29.44 4.88
N ASN A 579 -6.88 -28.18 5.32
CA ASN A 579 -7.76 -27.14 4.84
C ASN A 579 -7.11 -26.37 3.69
N ILE A 580 -7.96 -25.80 2.83
CA ILE A 580 -7.57 -24.85 1.80
C ILE A 580 -7.25 -23.49 2.46
N ASP A 581 -6.13 -22.88 2.10
CA ASP A 581 -5.65 -21.62 2.67
C ASP A 581 -5.55 -20.49 1.61
N TYR A 582 -5.25 -19.26 2.04
CA TYR A 582 -5.32 -18.04 1.23
C TYR A 582 -4.57 -18.11 -0.11
N GLY A 583 -3.43 -18.82 -0.18
CA GLY A 583 -2.66 -18.96 -1.43
C GLY A 583 -3.49 -19.57 -2.55
N PHE A 584 -4.24 -20.64 -2.23
CA PHE A 584 -5.11 -21.34 -3.18
C PHE A 584 -6.25 -20.44 -3.67
N ALA A 585 -6.89 -19.73 -2.73
CA ALA A 585 -7.98 -18.80 -3.06
C ALA A 585 -7.48 -17.64 -3.94
N LEU A 586 -6.30 -17.08 -3.65
CA LEU A 586 -5.68 -16.00 -4.44
C LEU A 586 -5.36 -16.44 -5.87
N LEU A 587 -4.91 -17.68 -6.09
CA LEU A 587 -4.72 -18.25 -7.42
C LEU A 587 -6.03 -18.25 -8.23
N PHE A 588 -7.12 -18.76 -7.64
CA PHE A 588 -8.41 -18.84 -8.32
C PHE A 588 -9.01 -17.45 -8.59
N VAL A 589 -8.98 -16.56 -7.59
CA VAL A 589 -9.52 -15.19 -7.73
C VAL A 589 -8.71 -14.38 -8.75
N GLY A 590 -7.37 -14.51 -8.75
CA GLY A 590 -6.52 -13.89 -9.76
C GLY A 590 -6.86 -14.35 -11.18
N TRP A 591 -7.05 -15.66 -11.37
CA TRP A 591 -7.50 -16.23 -12.64
C TRP A 591 -8.87 -15.70 -13.07
N ALA A 592 -9.87 -15.73 -12.19
CA ALA A 592 -11.22 -15.27 -12.51
C ALA A 592 -11.25 -13.78 -12.90
N VAL A 593 -10.50 -12.95 -12.19
CA VAL A 593 -10.38 -11.51 -12.46
C VAL A 593 -9.67 -11.25 -13.80
N ALA A 594 -8.59 -11.99 -14.12
CA ALA A 594 -7.97 -11.92 -15.44
C ALA A 594 -8.92 -12.36 -16.55
N LEU A 595 -9.64 -13.48 -16.36
CA LEU A 595 -10.57 -14.03 -17.35
C LEU A 595 -11.69 -13.03 -17.67
N VAL A 596 -12.28 -12.37 -16.67
CA VAL A 596 -13.29 -11.32 -16.90
C VAL A 596 -12.73 -10.17 -17.74
N GLY A 597 -11.49 -9.74 -17.48
CA GLY A 597 -10.81 -8.73 -18.30
C GLY A 597 -10.56 -9.19 -19.74
N ILE A 598 -10.13 -10.44 -19.93
CA ILE A 598 -9.84 -11.05 -21.23
C ILE A 598 -11.12 -11.20 -22.05
N VAL A 599 -12.16 -11.79 -21.47
CA VAL A 599 -13.47 -12.00 -22.12
C VAL A 599 -14.10 -10.67 -22.50
N SER A 600 -14.03 -9.66 -21.63
CA SER A 600 -14.45 -8.30 -21.97
C SER A 600 -13.67 -7.77 -23.17
N ASN A 601 -12.33 -7.83 -23.13
CA ASN A 601 -11.49 -7.28 -24.20
C ASN A 601 -11.58 -8.08 -25.50
N PHE A 602 -12.07 -9.32 -25.48
CA PHE A 602 -12.40 -10.11 -26.66
C PHE A 602 -13.80 -9.78 -27.23
N LEU A 603 -14.85 -9.84 -26.40
CA LEU A 603 -16.25 -9.83 -26.85
C LEU A 603 -16.83 -8.44 -27.20
N VAL A 604 -16.22 -7.34 -26.75
CA VAL A 604 -16.75 -5.98 -26.97
C VAL A 604 -16.22 -5.41 -28.30
N PRO A 605 -16.92 -5.50 -29.45
CA PRO A 605 -16.33 -5.14 -30.74
C PRO A 605 -15.83 -3.70 -30.79
N SER A 606 -14.72 -3.49 -31.51
CA SER A 606 -14.26 -2.16 -31.88
C SER A 606 -15.18 -1.63 -32.98
N ARG A 607 -15.72 -0.40 -32.86
CA ARG A 607 -16.58 0.21 -33.92
C ARG A 607 -15.95 0.17 -35.33
N ALA A 608 -14.62 0.13 -35.42
CA ALA A 608 -13.87 -0.01 -36.67
C ALA A 608 -14.10 -1.35 -37.41
N GLU A 609 -14.44 -2.44 -36.70
CA GLU A 609 -14.78 -3.74 -37.30
C GLU A 609 -16.29 -3.88 -37.61
N THR A 610 -17.08 -2.82 -37.39
CA THR A 610 -18.53 -2.79 -37.65
C THR A 610 -18.90 -1.81 -38.78
N GLN A 611 -17.89 -1.23 -39.44
CA GLN A 611 -18.03 -0.34 -40.61
C GLN A 611 -17.29 -0.87 -41.86
N GLN A 612 -16.79 -2.11 -41.79
CA GLN A 612 -16.42 -2.96 -42.92
C GLN A 612 -17.40 -4.13 -42.99
#